data_AF-A0A935ESF0-F1
#
_entry.id   AF-A0A935ESF0-F1
#
_cell.length_a   1.000
_cell.length_b   1.000
_cell.length_c   1.000
_cell.angle_alpha   90.00
_cell.angle_beta   90.00
_cell.angle_gamma   90.00
#
_symmetry.space_group_name_H-M   'P 1'
#
loop_
_entity.id
_entity.type
_entity.pdbx_description
1 polymer ?
#
loop_
_entity_poly.entity_id
_entity_poly.type
_entity_poly.pdbx_seq_one_letter_code
_entity_poly.pdbx_strand_id
1 'polypeptide(L)'
;MSITFKLETDGRSEAINFSNGNAAALLAMAGLPSAPYGEIPHERLEPVITKLLRAVNSDSARAQAPTPAADSPRWSEGVRSDEYLKRRLAEMMALLVFARTSGCGVTWG
;
A
#
# COMPACT_ATOMS: atom_id res chain seq x y z
N MET A 1 7.46 1.22 15.46
CA MET A 1 7.99 0.07 14.70
C MET A 1 7.55 0.22 13.25
N SER A 2 8.44 -0.03 12.29
CA SER A 2 8.22 0.20 10.86
C SER A 2 8.74 -0.97 10.03
N ILE A 3 8.19 -1.15 8.84
CA ILE A 3 8.64 -2.10 7.82
C ILE A 3 9.18 -1.30 6.63
N THR A 4 10.36 -1.65 6.14
CA THR A 4 11.00 -1.00 5.00
C THR A 4 10.80 -1.86 3.77
N PHE A 5 10.20 -1.31 2.72
CA PHE A 5 10.16 -1.96 1.40
C PHE A 5 11.34 -1.44 0.59
N LYS A 6 12.05 -2.35 -0.07
CA LYS A 6 13.27 -2.06 -0.83
C LYS A 6 13.22 -2.76 -2.18
N LEU A 7 13.82 -2.12 -3.16
CA LEU A 7 14.19 -2.76 -4.42
C LEU A 7 15.60 -2.31 -4.79
N GLU A 8 16.32 -3.22 -5.44
CA GLU A 8 17.68 -3.01 -5.91
C GLU A 8 17.72 -3.28 -7.41
N THR A 9 18.28 -2.33 -8.13
CA THR A 9 18.49 -2.37 -9.59
C THR A 9 19.95 -2.04 -9.87
N ASP A 10 20.42 -2.29 -11.10
CA ASP A 10 21.81 -2.01 -11.49
C ASP A 10 22.17 -0.52 -11.28
N GLY A 11 22.80 -0.25 -10.13
CA GLY A 11 23.25 1.08 -9.70
C GLY A 11 22.25 1.95 -8.96
N ARG A 12 21.03 1.48 -8.62
CA ARG A 12 20.05 2.24 -7.83
C ARG A 12 19.30 1.38 -6.81
N SER A 13 19.17 1.90 -5.59
CA SER A 13 18.35 1.33 -4.53
C SER A 13 17.24 2.33 -4.18
N GLU A 14 15.99 1.87 -4.21
CA GLU A 14 14.86 2.63 -3.70
C GLU A 14 14.32 1.96 -2.43
N ALA A 15 13.98 2.78 -1.43
CA ALA A 15 13.47 2.30 -0.17
C ALA A 15 12.36 3.21 0.35
N ILE A 16 11.34 2.61 0.94
CA ILE A 16 10.23 3.31 1.56
C ILE A 16 9.81 2.67 2.88
N ASN A 17 9.67 3.50 3.91
CA ASN A 17 9.35 3.07 5.26
C ASN A 17 7.87 3.26 5.55
N PHE A 18 7.17 2.20 5.94
CA PHE A 18 5.79 2.28 6.44
C PHE A 18 5.75 1.97 7.94
N SER A 19 4.79 2.56 8.66
CA SER A 19 4.41 2.04 9.98
C SER A 19 3.90 0.60 9.84
N ASN A 20 4.04 -0.23 10.87
CA ASN A 20 3.57 -1.62 10.82
C ASN A 20 2.08 -1.72 10.42
N GLY A 21 1.24 -0.82 10.93
CA GLY A 21 -0.19 -0.78 10.59
C GLY A 21 -0.44 -0.48 9.10
N ASN A 22 0.28 0.50 8.54
CA ASN A 22 0.16 0.82 7.12
C ASN A 22 0.71 -0.30 6.23
N ALA A 23 1.85 -0.88 6.62
CA ALA A 23 2.43 -2.01 5.89
C ALA A 23 1.45 -3.18 5.85
N ALA A 24 0.85 -3.55 6.99
CA ALA A 24 -0.14 -4.61 7.07
C ALA A 24 -1.38 -4.32 6.21
N ALA A 25 -1.91 -3.09 6.24
CA ALA A 25 -3.05 -2.69 5.42
C ALA A 25 -2.74 -2.75 3.91
N LEU A 26 -1.57 -2.27 3.49
CA LEU A 26 -1.14 -2.30 2.09
C LEU A 26 -0.89 -3.74 1.59
N LEU A 27 -0.25 -4.57 2.41
CA LEU A 27 -0.03 -5.99 2.10
C LEU A 27 -1.37 -6.73 1.96
N ALA A 28 -2.34 -6.46 2.86
CA ALA A 28 -3.68 -7.03 2.76
C ALA A 28 -4.40 -6.63 1.47
N MET A 29 -4.34 -5.34 1.07
CA MET A 29 -4.93 -4.88 -0.20
C MET A 29 -4.25 -5.50 -1.43
N ALA A 30 -2.95 -5.78 -1.34
CA ALA A 30 -2.19 -6.50 -2.37
C ALA A 30 -2.49 -8.02 -2.41
N GLY A 31 -3.19 -8.55 -1.40
CA GLY A 31 -3.40 -9.99 -1.23
C GLY A 31 -2.11 -10.72 -0.88
N LEU A 32 -1.21 -10.06 -0.16
CA LEU A 32 0.07 -10.58 0.33
C LEU A 32 -0.01 -10.87 1.84
N PRO A 33 0.77 -11.83 2.35
CA PRO A 33 0.81 -12.11 3.77
C PRO A 33 1.37 -10.92 4.55
N SER A 34 0.70 -10.54 5.63
CA SER A 34 1.21 -9.54 6.58
C SER A 34 2.33 -10.16 7.43
N ALA A 35 3.52 -10.26 6.87
CA ALA A 35 4.72 -10.80 7.51
C ALA A 35 5.75 -9.69 7.77
N PRO A 36 6.59 -9.81 8.83
CA PRO A 36 7.62 -8.82 9.14
C PRO A 36 8.70 -8.74 8.04
N TYR A 37 8.93 -9.85 7.33
CA TYR A 37 9.84 -9.95 6.20
C TYR A 37 9.12 -10.63 5.03
N GLY A 38 9.50 -10.30 3.81
CA GLY A 38 9.02 -11.00 2.63
C GLY A 38 9.51 -10.41 1.32
N GLU A 39 9.03 -10.99 0.22
CA GLU A 39 9.41 -10.60 -1.12
C GLU A 39 8.24 -10.71 -2.12
N ILE A 40 8.30 -9.87 -3.15
CA ILE A 40 7.51 -9.94 -4.37
C ILE A 40 8.49 -10.15 -5.52
N PRO A 41 8.61 -11.38 -6.04
CA PRO A 41 9.37 -11.65 -7.24
C PRO A 41 8.87 -10.82 -8.42
N HIS A 42 9.77 -10.49 -9.36
CA HIS A 42 9.43 -9.67 -10.53
C HIS A 42 8.21 -10.19 -11.29
N GLU A 43 8.13 -11.51 -11.47
CA GLU A 43 7.06 -12.19 -12.22
C GLU A 43 5.69 -12.06 -11.53
N ARG A 44 5.68 -11.73 -10.23
CA ARG A 44 4.48 -11.55 -9.41
C ARG A 44 4.11 -10.08 -9.20
N LEU A 45 4.90 -9.12 -9.70
CA LEU A 45 4.59 -7.70 -9.52
C LEU A 45 3.34 -7.28 -10.27
N GLU A 46 3.17 -7.71 -11.52
CA GLU A 46 1.99 -7.37 -12.31
C GLU A 46 0.67 -7.76 -11.65
N PRO A 47 0.46 -9.03 -11.22
CA PRO A 47 -0.78 -9.39 -10.55
C PRO A 47 -0.99 -8.66 -9.21
N VAL A 48 0.08 -8.31 -8.48
CA VAL A 48 0.00 -7.49 -7.25
C VAL A 48 -0.46 -6.07 -7.56
N ILE A 49 0.16 -5.42 -8.55
CA ILE A 49 -0.20 -4.06 -8.99
C ILE A 49 -1.65 -4.04 -9.46
N THR A 50 -2.08 -5.02 -10.25
CA THR A 50 -3.47 -5.12 -10.72
C THR A 50 -4.46 -5.29 -9.56
N LYS A 51 -4.13 -6.11 -8.55
CA LYS A 51 -4.96 -6.27 -7.35
C LYS A 51 -5.09 -4.96 -6.57
N LEU A 52 -3.99 -4.24 -6.37
CA LEU A 52 -4.00 -2.95 -5.69
C LEU A 52 -4.83 -1.91 -6.46
N LEU A 53 -4.64 -1.78 -7.77
CA LEU A 53 -5.46 -0.91 -8.61
C LEU A 53 -6.94 -1.27 -8.52
N ARG A 54 -7.26 -2.56 -8.55
CA ARG A 54 -8.65 -3.02 -8.37
C ARG A 54 -9.16 -2.65 -6.98
N ALA A 55 -8.41 -2.87 -5.91
CA ALA A 55 -8.84 -2.55 -4.55
C ALA A 55 -9.13 -1.04 -4.38
N VAL A 56 -8.33 -0.18 -5.00
CA VAL A 56 -8.54 1.28 -4.99
C VAL A 56 -9.75 1.69 -5.81
N ASN A 57 -9.94 1.08 -6.98
CA ASN A 57 -11.01 1.45 -7.90
C ASN A 57 -12.36 0.77 -7.58
N SER A 58 -12.38 -0.35 -6.84
CA SER A 58 -13.58 -1.17 -6.61
C SER A 58 -14.39 -0.74 -5.36
N ASP A 59 -14.70 0.53 -5.21
CA ASP A 59 -15.84 0.93 -4.36
C ASP A 59 -15.69 0.79 -2.82
N SER A 60 -14.48 0.83 -2.26
CA SER A 60 -14.29 1.21 -0.83
C SER A 60 -14.47 2.72 -0.59
N ALA A 61 -14.70 3.50 -1.65
CA ALA A 61 -15.01 4.92 -1.61
C ALA A 61 -16.52 5.24 -1.39
N ARG A 62 -17.42 4.24 -1.44
CA ARG A 62 -18.88 4.50 -1.36
C ARG A 62 -19.61 3.76 -0.24
N ALA A 63 -19.01 2.73 0.37
CA ALA A 63 -19.66 1.90 1.39
C ALA A 63 -19.30 2.26 2.86
N GLN A 64 -18.37 3.18 3.09
CA GLN A 64 -18.00 3.65 4.45
C GLN A 64 -18.39 5.11 4.73
N ALA A 65 -19.36 5.68 4.00
CA ALA A 65 -20.07 6.83 4.53
C ALA A 65 -20.95 6.32 5.68
N PRO A 66 -20.66 6.65 6.95
CA PRO A 66 -21.61 6.37 8.00
C PRO A 66 -22.85 7.23 7.68
N THR A 67 -24.02 6.60 7.64
CA THR A 67 -25.28 7.33 7.81
C THR A 67 -25.09 8.25 9.03
N PRO A 68 -25.28 9.57 8.92
CA PRO A 68 -25.08 10.45 10.06
C PRO A 68 -26.18 10.13 11.07
N ALA A 69 -25.85 9.28 12.05
CA ALA A 69 -26.55 9.29 13.31
C ALA A 69 -26.31 10.67 13.92
N ALA A 70 -27.42 11.35 14.21
CA ALA A 70 -27.41 12.61 14.93
C ALA A 70 -26.54 12.50 16.19
N ASP A 71 -25.79 13.56 16.46
CA ASP A 71 -24.98 13.78 17.66
C ASP A 71 -23.62 13.07 17.74
N SER A 72 -22.65 13.56 16.96
CA SER A 72 -21.24 13.66 17.41
C SER A 72 -20.38 14.54 16.48
N PRO A 73 -19.73 15.62 16.98
CA PRO A 73 -18.78 16.38 16.19
C PRO A 73 -17.41 15.69 16.23
N ARG A 74 -17.15 14.75 15.29
CA ARG A 74 -15.81 14.11 15.15
C ARG A 74 -15.39 13.83 13.70
N TRP A 75 -15.76 14.71 12.78
CA TRP A 75 -15.49 14.56 11.34
C TRP A 75 -14.03 14.80 10.90
N SER A 76 -13.09 15.05 11.83
CA SER A 76 -11.73 15.49 11.47
C SER A 76 -10.65 14.39 11.50
N GLU A 77 -10.92 13.24 12.11
CA GLU A 77 -9.87 12.22 12.36
C GLU A 77 -9.86 11.09 11.31
N GLY A 78 -11.05 10.66 10.83
CA GLY A 78 -11.18 9.64 9.79
C GLY A 78 -10.72 10.10 8.40
N VAL A 79 -11.02 11.35 8.03
CA VAL A 79 -10.69 11.91 6.70
C VAL A 79 -9.18 12.08 6.51
N ARG A 80 -8.46 12.49 7.58
CA ARG A 80 -6.99 12.63 7.55
C ARG A 80 -6.26 11.29 7.45
N SER A 81 -6.80 10.26 8.10
CA SER A 81 -6.26 8.90 8.02
C SER A 81 -6.40 8.31 6.61
N ASP A 82 -7.54 8.56 5.96
CA ASP A 82 -7.81 8.08 4.60
C ASP A 82 -6.94 8.77 3.54
N GLU A 83 -6.79 10.10 3.59
CA GLU A 83 -5.87 10.83 2.70
C GLU A 83 -4.42 10.41 2.88
N TYR A 84 -3.99 10.20 4.14
CA TYR A 84 -2.65 9.72 4.43
C TYR A 84 -2.44 8.31 3.86
N LEU A 85 -3.39 7.38 4.08
CA LEU A 85 -3.30 6.03 3.55
C LEU A 85 -3.29 6.02 2.01
N LYS A 86 -4.09 6.86 1.36
CA LYS A 86 -4.09 7.05 -0.10
C LYS A 86 -2.74 7.52 -0.62
N ARG A 87 -2.12 8.51 0.03
CA ARG A 87 -0.76 8.96 -0.31
C ARG A 87 0.24 7.81 -0.15
N ARG A 88 0.17 7.08 0.96
CA ARG A 88 1.06 5.94 1.23
C ARG A 88 0.88 4.80 0.22
N LEU A 89 -0.34 4.59 -0.24
CA LEU A 89 -0.66 3.65 -1.30
C LEU A 89 -0.11 4.09 -2.65
N ALA A 90 -0.19 5.38 -2.99
CA ALA A 90 0.43 5.91 -4.20
C ALA A 90 1.95 5.73 -4.19
N GLU A 91 2.60 5.95 -3.05
CA GLU A 91 4.04 5.72 -2.89
C GLU A 91 4.40 4.22 -3.04
N MET A 92 3.61 3.31 -2.48
CA MET A 92 3.76 1.85 -2.70
C MET A 92 3.57 1.49 -4.19
N MET A 93 2.54 2.03 -4.83
CA MET A 93 2.27 1.79 -6.24
C MET A 93 3.41 2.25 -7.14
N ALA A 94 3.98 3.43 -6.87
CA ALA A 94 5.14 3.93 -7.60
C ALA A 94 6.34 2.98 -7.46
N LEU A 95 6.63 2.51 -6.25
CA LEU A 95 7.69 1.55 -5.98
C LEU A 95 7.50 0.24 -6.78
N LEU A 96 6.30 -0.34 -6.74
CA LEU A 96 6.00 -1.60 -7.43
C LEU A 96 6.05 -1.46 -8.95
N VAL A 97 5.52 -0.35 -9.49
CA VAL A 97 5.60 -0.05 -10.93
C VAL A 97 7.05 0.12 -11.36
N PHE A 98 7.85 0.85 -10.57
CA PHE A 98 9.27 1.01 -10.84
C PHE A 98 10.01 -0.34 -10.83
N ALA A 99 9.76 -1.17 -9.82
CA ALA A 99 10.34 -2.52 -9.75
C ALA A 99 10.01 -3.35 -11.00
N ARG A 100 8.74 -3.29 -11.45
CA ARG A 100 8.27 -3.99 -12.66
C ARG A 100 8.96 -3.44 -13.91
N THR A 101 9.06 -2.13 -14.08
CA THR A 101 9.73 -1.54 -15.26
C THR A 101 11.21 -1.83 -15.30
N SER A 102 11.83 -2.01 -14.13
CA SER A 102 13.26 -2.28 -13.98
C SER A 102 13.60 -3.78 -13.98
N GLY A 103 12.62 -4.67 -14.14
CA GLY A 103 12.87 -6.11 -14.19
C GLY A 103 13.30 -6.74 -12.85
N CYS A 104 13.01 -6.09 -11.73
CA CYS A 104 13.45 -6.53 -10.39
C CYS A 104 12.27 -6.81 -9.46
N GLY A 105 12.52 -7.47 -8.33
CA GLY A 105 11.54 -7.72 -7.27
C GLY A 105 11.57 -6.65 -6.17
N VAL A 106 10.64 -6.75 -5.22
CA VAL A 106 10.58 -5.90 -4.02
C VAL A 106 10.69 -6.77 -2.78
N THR A 107 11.58 -6.44 -1.86
CA THR A 107 11.70 -7.10 -0.56
C THR A 107 11.23 -6.17 0.56
N TRP A 108 10.87 -6.73 1.71
CA TRP A 108 10.62 -5.94 2.91
C TRP A 108 11.15 -6.58 4.19
N GLY A 109 11.45 -5.73 5.17
CA GLY A 109 12.04 -6.06 6.45
C GLY A 109 12.36 -4.85 7.32
#